data_AF-A0A924PXK6-F1
#
_entry.id   AF-A0A924PXK6-F1
#
_cell.length_a   1.000
_cell.length_b   1.000
_cell.length_c   1.000
_cell.angle_alpha   90.00
_cell.angle_beta   90.00
_cell.angle_gamma   90.00
#
_symmetry.space_group_name_H-M   'P 1'
#
loop_
_entity.id
_entity.type
_entity.pdbx_description
1 polymer ?
#
loop_
_entity_poly.entity_id
_entity_poly.type
_entity_poly.pdbx_seq_one_letter_code
_entity_poly.pdbx_strand_id
1 'polypeptide(L)'
;YFEQLRHIIIPQAARVAIAPTVGFVVQLIKNTSLAAVIGFVELTREGQLTTSSTFQPFAVYLIVAALYFCLCYPLTRYSRTLERKRRVVR
;
A
#
# COMPACT_ATOMS: atom_id res chain seq x y z
N TYR A 1 35.60 4.24 21.72
CA TYR A 1 34.41 3.38 21.54
C TYR A 1 33.44 3.93 20.50
N PHE A 2 33.04 5.22 20.58
CA PHE A 2 32.17 5.87 19.59
C PHE A 2 32.70 5.84 18.15
N GLU A 3 34.00 6.09 17.96
CA GLU A 3 34.66 6.03 16.65
C GLU A 3 34.54 4.66 15.96
N GLN A 4 34.65 3.58 16.75
CA GLN A 4 34.61 2.20 16.25
C GLN A 4 33.18 1.77 15.88
N LEU A 5 32.20 2.21 16.68
CA LEU A 5 30.78 2.07 16.34
C LEU A 5 30.45 2.76 15.03
N ARG A 6 30.88 4.02 14.85
CA ARG A 6 30.53 4.83 13.68
C ARG A 6 31.16 4.36 12.38
N HIS A 7 32.45 4.02 12.40
CA HIS A 7 33.20 3.73 11.18
C HIS A 7 33.25 2.24 10.81
N ILE A 8 32.97 1.34 11.77
CA ILE A 8 33.11 -0.11 11.53
C ILE A 8 31.77 -0.83 11.71
N ILE A 9 31.13 -0.68 12.87
CA ILE A 9 29.96 -1.48 13.24
C ILE A 9 28.71 -1.00 12.49
N ILE A 10 28.45 0.31 12.45
CA ILE A 10 27.29 0.88 11.73
C ILE A 10 27.29 0.54 10.23
N PRO A 11 28.38 0.75 9.46
CA PRO A 11 28.36 0.43 8.03
C PRO A 11 28.27 -1.08 7.74
N GLN A 12 28.80 -1.94 8.60
CA GLN A 12 28.64 -3.39 8.49
C GLN A 12 27.21 -3.83 8.83
N ALA A 13 26.66 -3.35 9.94
CA ALA A 13 25.28 -3.63 10.35
C ALA A 13 24.27 -3.13 9.32
N ALA A 14 24.50 -1.96 8.71
CA ALA A 14 23.64 -1.42 7.65
C ALA A 14 23.62 -2.34 6.41
N ARG A 15 24.77 -2.85 5.94
CA ARG A 15 24.80 -3.81 4.82
C ARG A 15 24.02 -5.10 5.13
N VAL A 16 24.16 -5.62 6.34
CA VAL A 16 23.47 -6.84 6.76
C VAL A 16 21.96 -6.58 6.93
N ALA A 17 21.56 -5.42 7.44
CA ALA A 17 20.16 -5.06 7.67
C ALA A 17 19.43 -4.69 6.36
N ILE A 18 20.11 -4.14 5.35
CA ILE A 18 19.48 -3.75 4.08
C ILE A 18 18.86 -4.95 3.36
N ALA A 19 19.54 -6.10 3.29
CA ALA A 19 19.06 -7.30 2.62
C ALA A 19 17.67 -7.79 3.14
N PRO A 20 17.47 -8.02 4.45
CA PRO A 20 16.16 -8.40 4.99
C PRO A 20 15.13 -7.26 4.96
N THR A 21 15.56 -6.00 5.07
CA THR A 21 14.64 -4.85 5.01
C THR A 21 13.96 -4.77 3.64
N VAL A 22 14.67 -5.06 2.55
CA VAL A 22 14.09 -5.09 1.20
C VAL A 22 13.04 -6.21 1.09
N GLY A 23 13.33 -7.40 1.61
CA GLY A 23 12.37 -8.51 1.64
C GLY A 23 11.11 -8.17 2.42
N PHE A 24 11.26 -7.55 3.60
CA PHE A 24 10.16 -7.11 4.44
C PHE A 24 9.28 -6.04 3.75
N VAL A 25 9.89 -5.07 3.06
CA VAL A 25 9.15 -4.06 2.29
C VAL A 25 8.37 -4.69 1.15
N VAL A 26 8.93 -5.67 0.44
CA VAL A 26 8.20 -6.41 -0.62
C VAL A 26 7.02 -7.18 -0.03
N GLN A 27 7.22 -7.85 1.11
CA GLN A 27 6.14 -8.55 1.81
C GLN A 27 5.02 -7.60 2.24
N LEU A 28 5.37 -6.43 2.80
CA LEU A 28 4.41 -5.39 3.18
C LEU A 28 3.61 -4.89 1.99
N ILE A 29 4.26 -4.67 0.83
CA ILE A 29 3.56 -4.24 -0.40
C ILE A 29 2.57 -5.33 -0.84
N LYS A 30 2.98 -6.60 -0.87
CA LYS A 30 2.10 -7.72 -1.27
C LYS A 30 0.90 -7.89 -0.33
N ASN A 31 1.12 -7.79 0.97
CA ASN A 31 0.05 -7.89 1.96
C ASN A 31 -0.93 -6.71 1.85
N THR A 32 -0.41 -5.49 1.65
CA THR A 32 -1.24 -4.29 1.48
C THR A 32 -2.04 -4.36 0.18
N SER A 33 -1.45 -4.82 -0.93
CA SER A 33 -2.16 -4.96 -2.20
C SER A 33 -3.25 -6.04 -2.12
N LEU A 34 -2.98 -7.17 -1.45
CA LEU A 34 -3.97 -8.25 -1.29
C LEU A 34 -5.14 -7.80 -0.40
N ALA A 35 -4.85 -7.14 0.73
CA ALA A 35 -5.89 -6.59 1.60
C ALA A 35 -6.76 -5.54 0.88
N ALA A 36 -6.15 -4.66 0.08
CA ALA A 36 -6.88 -3.66 -0.71
C ALA A 36 -7.79 -4.31 -1.77
N VAL A 37 -7.31 -5.36 -2.45
CA VAL A 37 -8.11 -6.12 -3.43
C VAL A 37 -9.29 -6.85 -2.77
N ILE A 38 -9.08 -7.48 -1.61
CA ILE A 38 -10.17 -8.14 -0.87
C ILE A 38 -11.23 -7.12 -0.45
N GLY A 39 -10.82 -6.01 0.15
CA GLY A 39 -11.75 -4.94 0.54
C GLY A 39 -12.55 -4.37 -0.64
N PHE A 40 -11.94 -4.30 -1.82
CA PHE A 40 -12.65 -3.93 -3.06
C PHE A 40 -13.70 -4.98 -3.47
N VAL A 41 -13.36 -6.26 -3.41
CA VAL A 41 -14.32 -7.32 -3.76
C VAL A 41 -15.51 -7.30 -2.80
N GLU A 42 -15.26 -7.13 -1.50
CA GLU A 42 -16.31 -7.04 -0.49
C GLU A 42 -17.20 -5.79 -0.69
N LEU A 43 -16.61 -4.61 -0.88
CA LEU A 43 -17.39 -3.38 -1.06
C LEU A 43 -18.26 -3.43 -2.33
N THR A 44 -17.75 -4.01 -3.43
CA THR A 44 -18.53 -4.20 -4.65
C THR A 44 -19.71 -5.14 -4.41
N ARG A 45 -19.48 -6.23 -3.66
CA ARG A 45 -20.51 -7.20 -3.31
C ARG A 45 -21.62 -6.57 -2.47
N GLU A 46 -21.24 -5.83 -1.43
CA GLU A 46 -22.20 -5.10 -0.59
C GLU A 46 -23.00 -4.06 -1.40
N GLY A 47 -22.36 -3.37 -2.36
CA GLY A 47 -23.04 -2.47 -3.29
C GLY A 47 -24.07 -3.17 -4.18
N GLN A 48 -23.77 -4.38 -4.67
CA GLN A 48 -24.71 -5.18 -5.47
C GLN A 48 -25.89 -5.68 -4.64
N LEU A 49 -25.64 -6.12 -3.39
CA LEU A 49 -26.68 -6.52 -2.46
C LEU A 49 -27.61 -5.35 -2.14
N THR A 50 -27.05 -4.19 -1.81
CA THR A 50 -27.82 -2.96 -1.51
C THR A 50 -28.63 -2.47 -2.71
N THR A 51 -28.06 -2.56 -3.92
CA THR A 51 -28.76 -2.24 -5.17
C THR A 51 -29.97 -3.15 -5.39
N SER A 52 -29.81 -4.45 -5.11
CA SER A 52 -30.88 -5.44 -5.25
C SER A 52 -32.01 -5.23 -4.24
N SER A 53 -31.70 -4.70 -3.05
CA SER A 53 -32.71 -4.38 -2.03
C SER A 53 -33.39 -3.03 -2.22
N THR A 54 -32.66 -2.01 -2.70
CA THR A 54 -33.16 -0.62 -2.79
C THR A 54 -33.70 -0.28 -4.19
N PHE A 55 -33.40 -1.10 -5.20
CA PHE A 55 -33.69 -0.84 -6.62
C PHE A 55 -33.17 0.52 -7.13
N GLN A 56 -32.18 1.11 -6.44
CA GLN A 56 -31.55 2.39 -6.79
C GLN A 56 -30.06 2.20 -7.13
N PRO A 57 -29.75 1.58 -8.29
CA PRO A 57 -28.37 1.27 -8.68
C PRO A 57 -27.50 2.52 -8.79
N PHE A 58 -28.07 3.64 -9.28
CA PHE A 58 -27.29 4.83 -9.58
C PHE A 58 -26.66 5.47 -8.34
N ALA A 59 -27.42 5.61 -7.25
CA ALA A 59 -26.93 6.19 -6.01
C ALA A 59 -25.91 5.27 -5.31
N VAL A 60 -26.18 3.97 -5.28
CA VAL A 60 -25.30 2.98 -4.62
C VAL A 60 -23.96 2.87 -5.34
N TYR A 61 -23.95 2.77 -6.67
CA TYR A 61 -22.69 2.72 -7.42
C TYR A 61 -21.90 4.02 -7.33
N LEU A 62 -22.55 5.17 -7.19
CA LEU A 62 -21.89 6.46 -7.03
C LEU A 62 -21.18 6.56 -5.66
N ILE A 63 -21.80 6.05 -4.59
CA ILE A 63 -21.18 5.93 -3.27
C ILE A 63 -20.00 4.97 -3.29
N VAL A 64 -20.16 3.79 -3.90
CA VAL A 64 -19.09 2.80 -4.05
C VAL A 64 -17.93 3.36 -4.85
N ALA A 65 -18.20 4.07 -5.96
CA ALA A 65 -17.19 4.76 -6.75
C ALA A 65 -16.47 5.87 -5.97
N ALA A 66 -17.19 6.64 -5.15
CA ALA A 66 -16.60 7.67 -4.29
C ALA A 66 -15.68 7.06 -3.22
N LEU A 67 -16.09 5.96 -2.58
CA LEU A 67 -15.25 5.22 -1.64
C LEU A 67 -13.98 4.68 -2.31
N TYR A 68 -14.09 4.15 -3.54
CA TYR A 68 -12.92 3.74 -4.31
C TYR A 68 -12.02 4.89 -4.68
N PHE A 69 -12.58 6.03 -5.07
CA PHE A 69 -11.79 7.21 -5.34
C PHE A 69 -11.01 7.65 -4.10
N CYS A 70 -11.65 7.68 -2.93
CA CYS A 70 -11.02 7.99 -1.65
C CYS A 70 -9.93 6.99 -1.23
N LEU A 71 -10.02 5.71 -1.62
CA LEU A 71 -8.99 4.70 -1.34
C LEU A 71 -7.85 4.74 -2.36
N CYS A 72 -8.15 4.75 -3.66
CA CYS A 72 -7.16 4.68 -4.74
C CYS A 72 -6.38 5.98 -4.93
N TYR A 73 -6.99 7.15 -4.71
CA TYR A 73 -6.35 8.44 -4.89
C TYR A 73 -5.13 8.65 -3.96
N PRO A 74 -5.25 8.50 -2.62
CA PRO A 74 -4.11 8.64 -1.72
C PRO A 74 -3.08 7.52 -1.95
N LEU A 75 -3.51 6.28 -2.22
CA LEU A 75 -2.61 5.17 -2.48
C LEU A 75 -1.73 5.41 -3.72
N THR A 76 -2.34 5.91 -4.80
CA THR A 76 -1.62 6.29 -6.04
C THR A 76 -0.65 7.44 -5.78
N ARG A 77 -1.04 8.44 -4.97
CA ARG A 77 -0.17 9.54 -4.55
C ARG A 77 1.03 9.03 -3.75
N TYR A 78 0.80 8.12 -2.80
CA TYR A 78 1.83 7.56 -1.93
C TYR A 78 2.79 6.65 -2.69
N SER A 79 2.27 5.80 -3.58
CA SER A 79 3.06 4.95 -4.47
C SER A 79 4.01 5.78 -5.34
N ARG A 80 3.52 6.86 -5.96
CA ARG A 80 4.36 7.79 -6.74
C ARG A 80 5.48 8.41 -5.90
N THR A 81 5.23 8.72 -4.63
CA THR A 81 6.28 9.25 -3.72
C THR A 81 7.33 8.18 -3.39
N LEU A 82 6.93 6.93 -3.19
CA LEU A 82 7.84 5.82 -2.92
C LEU A 82 8.66 5.41 -4.16
N GLU A 83 8.05 5.40 -5.35
CA GLU A 83 8.75 5.19 -6.62
C GLU A 83 9.82 6.27 -6.87
N ARG A 84 9.51 7.53 -6.53
CA ARG A 84 10.48 8.63 -6.62
C ARG A 84 11.70 8.41 -5.72
N LYS A 85 11.51 7.82 -4.53
CA LYS A 85 12.63 7.44 -3.65
C LYS A 85 13.43 6.25 -4.20
N ARG A 86 12.77 5.25 -4.80
CA ARG A 86 13.46 4.08 -5.39
C ARG A 86 14.26 4.41 -6.65
N ARG A 87 13.82 5.40 -7.45
CA ARG A 87 14.53 5.82 -8.68
C ARG A 87 15.84 6.58 -8.42
N VAL A 88 16.05 7.09 -7.20
CA VAL A 88 17.32 7.72 -6.77
C VAL A 88 18.39 6.67 -6.41
N VAL A 89 17.99 5.40 -6.23
CA VAL A 89 18.90 4.30 -5.84
C VAL A 89 19.28 3.43 -7.06
N ARG A 90 19.09 3.91 -8.29
CA ARG A 90 19.54 3.23 -9.51
C ARG A 90 20.51 4.10 -10.29
#